data_AF-A0A2I2L2P0-F1
#
_entry.id   AF-A0A2I2L2P0-F1
#
_cell.length_a   1.000
_cell.length_b   1.000
_cell.length_c   1.000
_cell.angle_alpha   90.00
_cell.angle_beta   90.00
_cell.angle_gamma   90.00
#
_symmetry.space_group_name_H-M   'P 1'
#
loop_
_entity.id
_entity.type
_entity.pdbx_description
1 polymer ?
#
loop_
_entity_poly.entity_id
_entity_poly.type
_entity_poly.pdbx_seq_one_letter_code
_entity_poly.pdbx_strand_id
1 'polypeptide(L)'
;MSNEDLMARIHLLAEQVDYALAEIVLRRAAYQRAWEDEPDWQWTSGGVEALRHPPVAEALALQLGAVERLRLWAQEMHWLQEQARLRGLLR
;
A
#
# COMPACT_ATOMS: atom_id res chain seq x y z
N MET A 1 -4.01 -25.72 -9.30
CA MET A 1 -4.60 -25.06 -8.12
C MET A 1 -6.04 -25.53 -7.97
N SER A 2 -6.34 -26.21 -6.87
CA SER A 2 -7.70 -26.67 -6.55
C SER A 2 -8.64 -25.48 -6.27
N ASN A 3 -9.95 -25.74 -6.15
CA ASN A 3 -10.91 -24.69 -5.77
C ASN A 3 -10.68 -24.21 -4.33
N GLU A 4 -10.29 -25.12 -3.44
CA GLU A 4 -9.95 -24.80 -2.05
C GLU A 4 -8.71 -23.92 -1.98
N ASP A 5 -7.64 -24.27 -2.71
CA ASP A 5 -6.42 -23.46 -2.79
C ASP A 5 -6.69 -22.05 -3.34
N LEU A 6 -7.56 -21.95 -4.35
CA LEU A 6 -7.94 -20.69 -4.98
C LEU A 6 -8.66 -19.77 -3.97
N MET A 7 -9.65 -20.31 -3.26
CA MET A 7 -10.39 -19.54 -2.25
C MET A 7 -9.51 -19.17 -1.06
N ALA A 8 -8.66 -20.08 -0.59
CA ALA A 8 -7.68 -19.79 0.45
C ALA A 8 -6.72 -18.67 0.05
N ARG A 9 -6.25 -18.67 -1.21
CA ARG A 9 -5.40 -17.59 -1.73
C ARG A 9 -6.13 -16.26 -1.82
N ILE A 10 -7.40 -16.24 -2.23
CA ILE A 10 -8.23 -15.03 -2.25
C ILE A 10 -8.39 -14.47 -0.83
N HIS A 11 -8.70 -15.30 0.16
CA HIS A 11 -8.85 -14.85 1.54
C HIS A 11 -7.54 -14.28 2.10
N LEU A 12 -6.43 -15.00 1.93
CA LEU A 12 -5.11 -14.53 2.35
C LEU A 12 -4.78 -13.18 1.71
N LEU A 13 -5.01 -13.04 0.41
CA LEU A 13 -4.68 -11.82 -0.30
C LEU A 13 -5.57 -10.64 0.11
N ALA A 14 -6.81 -10.90 0.53
CA ALA A 14 -7.70 -9.87 1.07
C ALA A 14 -7.15 -9.31 2.38
N GLU A 15 -6.68 -10.18 3.28
CA GLU A 15 -6.01 -9.76 4.52
C GLU A 15 -4.72 -8.96 4.25
N GLN A 16 -3.94 -9.37 3.25
CA GLN A 16 -2.73 -8.63 2.84
C GLN A 16 -3.08 -7.24 2.29
N VAL A 17 -4.16 -7.12 1.51
CA VAL A 17 -4.66 -5.84 1.01
C VAL A 17 -5.08 -4.92 2.16
N ASP A 18 -5.83 -5.42 3.14
CA ASP A 18 -6.23 -4.65 4.32
C ASP A 18 -5.01 -4.18 5.13
N TYR A 19 -4.02 -5.07 5.31
CA TYR A 19 -2.75 -4.72 5.94
C TYR A 19 -2.01 -3.61 5.18
N ALA A 20 -1.88 -3.70 3.86
CA ALA A 20 -1.20 -2.66 3.07
C ALA A 20 -1.93 -1.32 3.14
N LEU A 21 -3.27 -1.31 3.14
CA LEU A 21 -4.05 -0.09 3.30
C LEU A 21 -3.78 0.58 4.65
N ALA A 22 -3.74 -0.20 5.74
CA ALA A 22 -3.38 0.30 7.06
C ALA A 22 -1.93 0.83 7.10
N GLU A 23 -0.99 0.11 6.48
CA GLU A 23 0.41 0.54 6.39
C GLU A 23 0.53 1.89 5.65
N ILE A 24 -0.16 2.07 4.52
CA ILE A 24 -0.15 3.34 3.76
C ILE A 24 -0.63 4.50 4.63
N VAL A 25 -1.69 4.31 5.41
CA VAL A 25 -2.22 5.35 6.32
C VAL A 25 -1.17 5.71 7.38
N LEU A 26 -0.53 4.70 8.00
CA LEU A 26 0.49 4.93 9.02
C LEU A 26 1.73 5.64 8.45
N ARG A 27 2.20 5.23 7.27
CA ARG A 27 3.36 5.87 6.61
C ARG A 27 3.06 7.30 6.21
N ARG A 28 1.84 7.58 5.74
CA ARG A 28 1.39 8.95 5.43
C ARG A 28 1.40 9.83 6.69
N ALA A 29 0.91 9.31 7.81
CA ALA A 29 0.94 10.04 9.09
C ALA A 29 2.39 10.29 9.56
N ALA A 30 3.28 9.30 9.42
CA ALA A 30 4.70 9.47 9.74
C ALA A 30 5.40 10.52 8.85
N TYR A 31 5.08 10.53 7.55
CA TYR A 31 5.56 11.55 6.61
C TYR A 31 5.09 12.95 7.01
N GLN A 32 3.81 13.10 7.35
CA GLN A 32 3.26 14.38 7.84
C GLN A 32 3.93 14.82 9.13
N ARG A 33 4.17 13.88 10.06
CA ARG A 33 4.83 14.20 11.33
C ARG A 33 6.28 14.63 11.14
N ALA A 34 7.02 13.95 10.28
CA ALA A 34 8.40 14.31 9.92
C ALA A 34 8.50 15.71 9.29
N TRP A 35 7.40 16.23 8.72
CA TRP A 35 7.31 17.60 8.22
C TRP A 35 7.04 18.61 9.33
N GLU A 36 6.20 18.26 10.31
CA GLU A 36 5.84 19.12 11.44
C GLU A 36 6.97 19.28 12.47
N ASP A 37 7.84 18.29 12.62
CA ASP A 37 8.94 18.26 13.60
C ASP A 37 10.18 19.08 13.16
N GLU A 38 10.12 19.81 12.04
CA GLU A 38 11.20 20.63 11.48
C GLU A 38 10.85 22.13 11.60
N PRO A 39 11.16 22.79 12.75
CA PRO A 39 10.63 24.11 13.10
C PRO A 39 11.21 25.26 12.26
N ASP A 40 12.34 25.06 11.57
CA ASP A 40 13.00 26.06 10.73
C ASP A 40 12.67 25.92 9.23
N TRP A 41 11.76 25.00 8.89
CA TRP A 41 11.54 24.57 7.51
C TRP A 41 10.55 25.47 6.76
N GLN A 42 11.08 26.38 5.93
CA GLN A 42 10.31 27.37 5.15
C GLN A 42 9.79 26.86 3.80
N TRP A 43 9.95 25.58 3.47
CA TRP A 43 9.55 25.07 2.15
C TRP A 43 8.03 24.88 2.08
N THR A 44 7.43 25.22 0.93
CA THR A 44 6.01 24.95 0.67
C THR A 44 5.76 23.45 0.68
N SER A 45 4.77 23.00 1.47
CA SER A 45 4.31 21.62 1.50
C SER A 45 4.02 21.12 0.07
N GLY A 46 4.74 20.09 -0.38
CA GLY A 46 4.49 19.41 -1.67
C GLY A 46 5.58 19.53 -2.74
N GLY A 47 6.66 20.27 -2.48
CA GLY A 47 7.81 20.35 -3.40
C GLY A 47 8.76 19.14 -3.31
N VAL A 48 9.49 18.84 -4.38
CA VAL A 48 10.55 17.80 -4.42
C VAL A 48 11.66 18.11 -3.41
N GLU A 49 11.79 19.37 -3.01
CA GLU A 49 12.78 19.85 -2.06
C GLU A 49 12.55 19.34 -0.63
N ALA A 50 11.31 18.91 -0.33
CA ALA A 50 11.00 18.15 0.88
C ALA A 50 11.82 16.86 1.00
N LEU A 51 12.21 16.26 -0.13
CA LEU A 51 13.00 15.03 -0.18
C LEU A 51 14.47 15.24 0.21
N ARG A 52 14.90 16.49 0.41
CA ARG A 52 16.24 16.78 0.94
C ARG A 52 16.36 16.44 2.42
N HIS A 53 15.25 16.31 3.15
CA HIS A 53 15.23 15.91 4.54
C HIS A 53 15.16 14.36 4.65
N PRO A 54 16.18 13.68 5.20
CA PRO A 54 16.24 12.21 5.16
C PRO A 54 15.02 11.51 5.79
N PRO A 55 14.52 11.92 6.97
CA PRO A 55 13.29 11.35 7.54
C PRO A 55 12.05 11.47 6.65
N VAL A 56 11.91 12.59 5.92
CA VAL A 56 10.79 12.84 5.00
C VAL A 56 10.92 11.97 3.76
N ALA A 57 12.13 11.86 3.21
CA ALA A 57 12.43 10.99 2.07
C ALA A 57 12.23 9.51 2.41
N GLU A 58 12.67 9.07 3.59
CA GLU A 58 12.49 7.70 4.07
C GLU A 58 11.01 7.36 4.27
N ALA A 59 10.25 8.23 4.95
CA ALA A 59 8.83 8.03 5.15
C ALA A 59 8.06 7.96 3.81
N LEU A 60 8.41 8.82 2.85
CA LEU A 60 7.81 8.78 1.51
C LEU A 60 8.20 7.50 0.75
N ALA A 61 9.47 7.08 0.78
CA ALA A 61 9.91 5.86 0.12
C ALA A 61 9.18 4.62 0.68
N LEU A 62 9.00 4.56 1.99
CA LEU A 62 8.25 3.48 2.65
C LEU A 62 6.76 3.51 2.28
N GLN A 63 6.16 4.69 2.19
CA GLN A 63 4.78 4.85 1.71
C GLN A 63 4.63 4.38 0.26
N LEU A 64 5.53 4.79 -0.63
CA LEU A 64 5.51 4.39 -2.03
C LEU A 64 5.71 2.87 -2.19
N GLY A 65 6.61 2.26 -1.41
CA GLY A 65 6.78 0.82 -1.39
C GLY A 65 5.52 0.07 -0.93
N ALA A 66 4.78 0.61 0.04
CA ALA A 66 3.50 0.03 0.46
C ALA A 66 2.43 0.16 -0.65
N VAL A 67 2.37 1.29 -1.35
CA VAL A 67 1.48 1.49 -2.50
C VAL A 67 1.82 0.53 -3.65
N GLU A 68 3.10 0.31 -3.93
CA GLU A 68 3.52 -0.62 -4.98
C GLU A 68 3.11 -2.06 -4.66
N ARG A 69 3.31 -2.51 -3.41
CA ARG A 69 2.82 -3.82 -2.95
C ARG A 69 1.31 -3.94 -3.08
N LEU A 70 0.56 -2.93 -2.65
CA LEU A 70 -0.90 -2.90 -2.79
C LEU A 70 -1.31 -3.03 -4.26
N ARG A 71 -0.63 -2.34 -5.19
CA ARG A 71 -0.91 -2.43 -6.62
C ARG A 71 -0.75 -3.85 -7.15
N LEU A 72 0.34 -4.53 -6.77
CA LEU A 72 0.60 -5.91 -7.19
C LEU A 72 -0.45 -6.87 -6.62
N TRP A 73 -0.80 -6.72 -5.34
CA TRP A 73 -1.82 -7.54 -4.70
C TRP A 73 -3.22 -7.28 -5.27
N ALA A 74 -3.56 -6.05 -5.63
CA ALA A 74 -4.83 -5.75 -6.30
C ALA A 74 -4.91 -6.42 -7.68
N GLN A 75 -3.80 -6.45 -8.44
CA GLN A 75 -3.73 -7.14 -9.72
C GLN A 75 -3.88 -8.66 -9.57
N GLU A 76 -3.18 -9.25 -8.60
CA GLU A 76 -3.31 -10.68 -8.29
C GLU A 76 -4.73 -11.01 -7.81
N MET A 77 -5.32 -10.17 -6.96
CA MET A 77 -6.69 -10.34 -6.47
C MET A 77 -7.69 -10.33 -7.60
N HIS A 78 -7.58 -9.36 -8.51
CA HIS A 78 -8.44 -9.30 -9.69
C HIS A 78 -8.34 -10.57 -10.54
N TRP A 79 -7.12 -11.05 -10.79
CA TRP A 79 -6.90 -12.29 -11.54
C TRP A 79 -7.51 -13.51 -10.83
N LEU A 80 -7.31 -13.64 -9.51
CA LEU A 80 -7.86 -14.76 -8.73
C LEU A 80 -9.39 -14.73 -8.67
N GLN A 81 -9.98 -13.54 -8.48
CA GLN A 81 -11.43 -13.37 -8.50
C GLN A 81 -12.02 -13.75 -9.85
N GLU A 82 -11.38 -13.38 -10.95
CA GLU A 82 -11.80 -13.79 -12.30
C GLU A 82 -11.70 -15.31 -12.48
N GLN A 83 -10.62 -15.95 -12.02
CA GLN A 83 -10.53 -17.41 -12.03
C GLN A 83 -11.64 -18.08 -11.22
N ALA A 84 -11.99 -17.52 -10.06
CA ALA A 84 -13.05 -18.05 -9.21
C ALA A 84 -14.44 -17.84 -9.85
N ARG A 85 -14.67 -16.70 -10.51
CA ARG A 85 -15.88 -16.42 -11.29
C ARG A 85 -16.04 -17.40 -12.46
N LEU A 86 -14.99 -17.65 -13.23
CA LEU A 86 -14.98 -18.61 -14.33
C LEU A 86 -15.27 -20.05 -13.87
N ARG A 87 -14.98 -20.37 -12.61
CA ARG A 87 -15.28 -21.66 -11.97
C ARG A 87 -16.62 -21.70 -11.24
N GLY A 88 -17.39 -20.62 -11.25
CA GLY A 88 -18.68 -20.51 -10.55
C GLY A 88 -18.59 -20.46 -9.03
N LEU A 89 -17.42 -20.12 -8.48
CA LEU A 89 -17.19 -20.01 -7.03
C LEU A 89 -17.53 -18.62 -6.48
N LEU A 90 -17.48 -17.59 -7.33
CA LEU A 90 -17.90 -16.22 -7.03
C LEU A 90 -19.04 -15.81 -7.97
N ARG A 91 -19.95 -14.98 -7.47
CA ARG A 91 -21.06 -14.42 -8.25
C ARG A 91 -20.65 -13.14 -8.95
#